data_AF-A0A7X9CBS2-F1
#
_entry.id   AF-A0A7X9CBS2-F1
#
_cell.length_a   1.000
_cell.length_b   1.000
_cell.length_c   1.000
_cell.angle_alpha   90.00
_cell.angle_beta   90.00
_cell.angle_gamma   90.00
#
_symmetry.space_group_name_H-M   'P 1'
#
loop_
_entity.id
_entity.type
_entity.pdbx_description
1 polymer ?
#
loop_
_entity_poly.entity_id
_entity_poly.type
_entity_poly.pdbx_seq_one_letter_code
_entity_poly.pdbx_strand_id
1 'polypeptide(L)'
;MLDASCGRRPPGGSAPTDQPSPATHSTVLQSTDHASSPALWGEVFPASVWRRVLDERTVTVAVDTPGTTLRGARGGHEARLAPIPEGGRTLTAAELAQEWLWVEGGEGTATWSIQESLDLPPVTVVMPTFRREDDAITQIRRFLEMDTVTKVIVVDQGGTLEAHAAFTALRARHPELQLVSQPNLGGSGGYARGMLEAGTDPGAAILLSDDDAVLSAESLRRMLTYQALAARPTIIGTPLFSSHRPTHLIAHAETVRTGAFQWTKADRVRGAMDLDGTSPSDWGFLSPRGEANYTGWWGTLLPPGTVSELGLPAPLFLKWDDAEYGLRATAHGYDHAVLPGTAVHHPPWTAYRTQMSWTARVLHRNRLAIAAAYDAGPGVIASSLLHQLKHILAGHLLTAELWESGIEATIAGPEEWMGTDLPHARRDSAEVLEQWRSEHQAPLRTAATHEAPLPLAMALTRATARMILPDAPSRIVLAVHADEVHWRTTLGGDTVLIVDDEG
;
A
#
# COMPACT_ATOMS: atom_id res chain seq x y z
N MET A 1 1.55 -59.38 73.31
CA MET A 1 2.42 -58.55 72.43
C MET A 1 1.83 -57.15 72.38
N LEU A 2 2.50 -56.22 73.06
CA LEU A 2 2.70 -54.78 72.77
C LEU A 2 1.54 -53.94 72.19
N ASP A 3 0.89 -53.17 73.08
CA ASP A 3 0.94 -51.69 73.24
C ASP A 3 0.94 -50.69 72.05
N ALA A 4 0.34 -49.52 72.35
CA ALA A 4 0.57 -48.15 71.84
C ALA A 4 -0.37 -47.46 70.80
N SER A 5 -1.22 -46.59 71.38
CA SER A 5 -1.72 -45.23 71.02
C SER A 5 -1.28 -44.44 69.76
N CYS A 6 -2.22 -43.65 69.20
CA CYS A 6 -2.15 -42.21 68.81
C CYS A 6 -3.34 -41.88 67.86
N GLY A 7 -3.96 -40.70 67.74
CA GLY A 7 -3.78 -39.34 68.24
C GLY A 7 -4.82 -38.43 67.54
N ARG A 8 -5.26 -37.35 68.19
CA ARG A 8 -6.22 -36.34 67.68
C ARG A 8 -5.65 -35.56 66.48
N ARG A 9 -6.50 -35.22 65.50
CA ARG A 9 -6.26 -34.14 64.50
C ARG A 9 -7.23 -32.96 64.74
N PRO A 10 -6.77 -31.70 64.72
CA PRO A 10 -7.63 -30.52 64.72
C PRO A 10 -8.16 -30.21 63.31
N PRO A 11 -9.30 -29.48 63.16
CA PRO A 11 -9.69 -28.94 61.86
C PRO A 11 -8.76 -27.78 61.50
N GLY A 12 -8.03 -27.93 60.40
CA GLY A 12 -7.22 -26.87 59.81
C GLY A 12 -8.11 -25.76 59.27
N GLY A 13 -7.70 -24.51 59.53
CA GLY A 13 -8.33 -23.32 58.95
C GLY A 13 -8.25 -23.36 57.43
N SER A 14 -9.38 -23.06 56.80
CA SER A 14 -9.48 -22.77 55.38
C SER A 14 -8.64 -21.53 55.06
N ALA A 15 -7.58 -21.70 54.29
CA ALA A 15 -6.95 -20.59 53.57
C ALA A 15 -8.01 -19.93 52.65
N PRO A 16 -8.01 -18.59 52.52
CA PRO A 16 -8.85 -17.96 51.51
C PRO A 16 -8.37 -18.45 50.15
N THR A 17 -9.27 -19.11 49.44
CA THR A 17 -9.12 -19.44 48.03
C THR A 17 -8.91 -18.14 47.28
N ASP A 18 -7.75 -18.03 46.60
CA ASP A 18 -7.49 -17.03 45.57
C ASP A 18 -8.69 -17.03 44.61
N GLN A 19 -9.53 -16.01 44.74
CA GLN A 19 -10.45 -15.70 43.66
C GLN A 19 -9.58 -15.22 42.50
N PRO A 20 -9.70 -15.82 41.31
CA PRO A 20 -9.04 -15.27 40.14
C PRO A 20 -9.50 -13.82 39.99
N SER A 21 -8.55 -12.89 39.90
CA SER A 21 -8.82 -11.50 39.53
C SER A 21 -9.79 -11.47 38.35
N PRO A 22 -10.80 -10.59 38.35
CA PRO A 22 -11.67 -10.45 37.20
C PRO A 22 -10.78 -10.21 35.98
N ALA A 23 -10.95 -11.03 34.94
CA ALA A 23 -10.25 -10.85 33.68
C ALA A 23 -10.51 -9.41 33.23
N THR A 24 -9.49 -8.56 33.36
CA THR A 24 -9.52 -7.19 32.87
C THR A 24 -9.58 -7.32 31.35
N HIS A 25 -10.78 -7.13 30.81
CA HIS A 25 -10.99 -7.14 29.36
C HIS A 25 -10.13 -6.01 28.75
N SER A 26 -9.17 -6.38 27.92
CA SER A 26 -8.26 -5.45 27.27
C SER A 26 -8.25 -5.69 25.76
N THR A 27 -8.04 -4.62 25.01
CA THR A 27 -7.88 -4.67 23.56
C THR A 27 -6.44 -4.37 23.21
N VAL A 28 -5.83 -5.26 22.45
CA VAL A 28 -4.47 -5.10 21.94
C VAL A 28 -4.47 -4.08 20.81
N LEU A 29 -3.71 -3.00 20.99
CA LEU A 29 -3.41 -2.02 19.95
C LEU A 29 -2.28 -2.52 19.04
N GLN A 30 -1.28 -3.16 19.65
CA GLN A 30 -0.09 -3.66 18.98
C GLN A 30 0.55 -4.77 19.82
N SER A 31 0.99 -5.84 19.19
CA SER A 31 1.80 -6.89 19.82
C SER A 31 2.95 -7.27 18.89
N THR A 32 4.18 -7.12 19.36
CA THR A 32 5.37 -7.46 18.56
C THR A 32 6.31 -8.33 19.37
N ASP A 33 6.72 -9.46 18.78
CA ASP A 33 7.78 -10.30 19.31
C ASP A 33 9.13 -9.83 18.74
N HIS A 34 10.03 -9.44 19.64
CA HIS A 34 11.37 -8.94 19.29
C HIS A 34 12.24 -9.98 18.57
N ALA A 35 11.98 -11.28 18.76
CA ALA A 35 12.77 -12.33 18.11
C ALA A 35 12.34 -12.61 16.66
N SER A 36 11.05 -12.41 16.35
CA SER A 36 10.48 -12.64 15.02
C SER A 36 10.32 -11.36 14.18
N SER A 37 10.48 -10.18 14.78
CA SER A 37 10.49 -8.89 14.09
C SER A 37 11.86 -8.64 13.44
N PRO A 38 11.95 -8.61 12.10
CA PRO A 38 13.23 -8.38 11.42
C PRO A 38 13.63 -6.90 11.37
N ALA A 39 12.75 -5.97 11.78
CA ALA A 39 12.99 -4.54 11.67
C ALA A 39 12.30 -3.73 12.77
N LEU A 40 13.02 -2.72 13.29
CA LEU A 40 12.52 -1.78 14.30
C LEU A 40 11.19 -1.12 13.92
N TRP A 41 10.90 -0.98 12.63
CA TRP A 41 9.63 -0.49 12.09
C TRP A 41 8.40 -1.17 12.74
N GLY A 42 8.40 -2.51 12.82
CA GLY A 42 7.28 -3.27 13.37
C GLY A 42 7.18 -3.23 14.89
N GLU A 43 8.26 -2.90 15.59
CA GLU A 43 8.35 -2.87 17.06
C GLU A 43 7.95 -1.53 17.66
N VAL A 44 8.14 -0.45 16.91
CA VAL A 44 7.84 0.90 17.38
C VAL A 44 6.33 1.13 17.40
N PHE A 45 5.84 1.63 18.53
CA PHE A 45 4.46 2.08 18.71
C PHE A 45 4.32 3.55 18.27
N PRO A 46 3.54 3.84 17.21
CA PRO A 46 3.37 5.20 16.68
C PRO A 46 2.38 6.01 17.52
N ALA A 47 2.78 6.43 18.71
CA ALA A 47 1.92 7.11 19.69
C ALA A 47 1.23 8.37 19.12
N SER A 48 1.87 9.11 18.22
CA SER A 48 1.25 10.28 17.56
C SER A 48 0.06 9.92 16.66
N VAL A 49 0.04 8.72 16.07
CA VAL A 49 -1.03 8.26 15.18
C VAL A 49 -2.17 7.67 16.03
N TRP A 50 -1.85 6.80 16.98
CA TRP A 50 -2.84 6.19 17.87
C TRP A 50 -3.59 7.23 18.71
N ARG A 51 -2.91 8.28 19.20
CA ARG A 51 -3.57 9.36 19.96
C ARG A 51 -4.75 10.03 19.25
N ARG A 52 -4.84 9.94 17.92
CA ARG A 52 -5.96 10.49 17.16
C ARG A 52 -7.28 9.72 17.35
N VAL A 53 -7.20 8.47 17.81
CA VAL A 53 -8.36 7.57 18.00
C VAL A 53 -8.49 7.04 19.43
N LEU A 54 -7.53 7.37 20.31
CA LEU A 54 -7.54 6.89 21.69
C LEU A 54 -8.38 7.75 22.65
N ASP A 55 -8.76 8.98 22.27
CA ASP A 55 -9.45 9.92 23.16
C ASP A 55 -8.74 10.05 24.54
N GLU A 56 -9.46 9.81 25.64
CA GLU A 56 -8.93 9.81 27.02
C GLU A 56 -8.48 8.42 27.50
N ARG A 57 -8.45 7.40 26.62
CA ARG A 57 -8.11 6.01 27.00
C ARG A 57 -6.67 5.90 27.46
N THR A 58 -6.47 5.11 28.52
CA THR A 58 -5.15 4.79 29.03
C THR A 58 -4.53 3.64 28.26
N VAL A 59 -3.28 3.83 27.82
CA VAL A 59 -2.49 2.79 27.16
C VAL A 59 -1.57 2.12 28.17
N THR A 60 -1.49 0.79 28.13
CA THR A 60 -0.57 -0.01 28.93
C THR A 60 0.38 -0.77 28.00
N VAL A 61 1.67 -0.78 28.32
CA VAL A 61 2.67 -1.63 27.69
C VAL A 61 3.08 -2.76 28.65
N ALA A 62 2.97 -4.00 28.21
CA ALA A 62 3.42 -5.19 28.93
C ALA A 62 4.51 -5.89 28.15
N VAL A 63 5.44 -6.52 28.86
CA VAL A 63 6.60 -7.24 28.32
C VAL A 63 6.73 -8.59 28.98
N ASP A 64 7.27 -9.56 28.26
CA ASP A 64 7.53 -10.90 28.81
C ASP A 64 8.76 -10.92 29.74
N THR A 65 9.77 -10.09 29.46
CA THR A 65 11.03 -10.07 30.18
C THR A 65 11.20 -8.84 31.10
N PRO A 66 11.55 -9.05 32.39
CA PRO A 66 11.92 -7.96 33.29
C PRO A 66 13.21 -7.25 32.84
N GLY A 67 13.41 -6.00 33.29
CA GLY A 67 14.63 -5.24 33.03
C GLY A 67 14.60 -4.40 31.75
N THR A 68 13.48 -4.43 31.02
CA THR A 68 13.25 -3.59 29.85
C THR A 68 13.02 -2.13 30.22
N THR A 69 13.32 -1.26 29.26
CA THR A 69 13.19 0.18 29.37
C THR A 69 12.27 0.70 28.27
N LEU A 70 11.30 1.52 28.66
CA LEU A 70 10.50 2.32 27.74
C LEU A 70 11.35 3.47 27.19
N ARG A 71 11.45 3.50 25.87
CA ARG A 71 12.07 4.58 25.09
C ARG A 71 10.99 5.38 24.37
N GLY A 72 11.31 6.62 24.04
CA GLY A 72 10.47 7.43 23.18
C GLY A 72 11.26 8.40 22.34
N ALA A 73 10.63 8.90 21.28
CA ALA A 73 11.19 9.95 20.44
C ALA A 73 10.14 11.01 20.13
N ARG A 74 10.59 12.27 20.09
CA ARG A 74 9.77 13.42 19.69
C ARG A 74 10.64 14.49 19.05
N GLY A 75 10.23 14.97 17.88
CA GLY A 75 10.95 16.04 17.17
C GLY A 75 12.39 15.65 16.84
N GLY A 76 12.61 14.39 16.46
CA GLY A 76 13.93 13.86 16.12
C GLY A 76 14.88 13.65 17.29
N HIS A 77 14.40 13.70 18.54
CA HIS A 77 15.22 13.46 19.73
C HIS A 77 14.71 12.24 20.48
N GLU A 78 15.60 11.30 20.77
CA GLU A 78 15.29 10.14 21.60
C GLU A 78 15.50 10.42 23.08
N ALA A 79 14.70 9.75 23.90
CA ALA A 79 14.83 9.79 25.35
C ALA A 79 14.57 8.40 25.95
N ARG A 80 15.32 8.12 27.03
CA ARG A 80 14.99 7.07 27.98
C ARG A 80 13.91 7.59 28.91
N LEU A 81 12.73 6.95 28.91
CA LEU A 81 11.58 7.44 29.67
C LEU A 81 11.51 6.81 31.06
N ALA A 82 11.34 5.49 31.13
CA ALA A 82 11.15 4.77 32.39
C ALA A 82 11.43 3.27 32.26
N PRO A 83 11.75 2.55 33.34
CA PRO A 83 11.72 1.09 33.34
C PRO A 83 10.27 0.56 33.24
N ILE A 84 10.11 -0.63 32.66
CA ILE A 84 8.83 -1.34 32.62
C ILE A 84 8.87 -2.45 33.69
N PRO A 85 8.00 -2.40 34.72
CA PRO A 85 7.99 -3.40 35.78
C PRO A 85 7.32 -4.70 35.33
N GLU A 86 7.48 -5.75 36.12
CA GLU A 86 6.73 -7.00 35.98
C GLU A 86 5.22 -6.72 36.09
N GLY A 87 4.43 -7.21 35.11
CA GLY A 87 3.00 -6.89 34.98
C GLY A 87 2.68 -5.67 34.10
N GLY A 88 3.69 -4.95 33.59
CA GLY A 88 3.53 -3.87 32.62
C GLY A 88 3.41 -2.46 33.22
N ARG A 89 3.31 -1.46 32.35
CA ARG A 89 3.30 -0.03 32.68
C ARG A 89 2.16 0.69 31.98
N THR A 90 1.30 1.34 32.75
CA THR A 90 0.36 2.32 32.21
C THR A 90 1.09 3.62 31.89
N LEU A 91 0.94 4.09 30.66
CA LEU A 91 1.60 5.29 30.16
C LEU A 91 0.96 6.55 30.77
N THR A 92 1.82 7.46 31.23
CA THR A 92 1.41 8.81 31.61
C THR A 92 1.10 9.64 30.36
N ALA A 93 0.34 10.74 30.53
CA ALA A 93 0.07 11.67 29.44
C ALA A 93 1.36 12.25 28.80
N ALA A 94 2.42 12.43 29.59
CA ALA A 94 3.70 12.92 29.10
C ALA A 94 4.46 11.88 28.26
N GLU A 95 4.38 10.59 28.63
CA GLU A 95 4.95 9.49 27.84
C GLU A 95 4.14 9.29 26.55
N LEU A 96 2.80 9.29 26.63
CA LEU A 96 1.95 9.17 25.44
C LEU A 96 2.08 10.40 24.51
N ALA A 97 2.54 11.55 25.03
CA ALA A 97 2.79 12.74 24.22
C ALA A 97 3.98 12.60 23.24
N GLN A 98 4.81 11.56 23.37
CA GLN A 98 5.86 11.23 22.41
C GLN A 98 5.28 10.93 21.02
N GLU A 99 6.10 11.06 19.98
CA GLU A 99 5.68 10.68 18.62
C GLU A 99 5.75 9.17 18.43
N TRP A 100 6.77 8.57 19.03
CA TRP A 100 7.15 7.17 18.94
C TRP A 100 7.48 6.63 20.32
N LEU A 101 7.13 5.38 20.59
CA LEU A 101 7.50 4.64 21.80
C LEU A 101 7.99 3.25 21.41
N TRP A 102 8.97 2.71 22.12
CA TRP A 102 9.43 1.32 21.93
C TRP A 102 10.05 0.77 23.21
N VAL A 103 10.23 -0.54 23.24
CA VAL A 103 10.84 -1.28 24.35
C VAL A 103 12.30 -1.58 23.99
N GLU A 104 13.21 -1.32 24.92
CA GLU A 104 14.65 -1.62 24.79
C GLU A 104 15.10 -2.57 25.91
N GLY A 105 15.97 -3.53 25.57
CA GLY A 105 16.72 -4.32 26.55
C GLY A 105 16.01 -5.55 27.10
N GLY A 106 15.16 -6.21 26.31
CA GLY A 106 14.54 -7.49 26.67
C GLY A 106 14.29 -8.37 25.45
N GLU A 107 14.07 -9.66 25.72
CA GLU A 107 13.67 -10.66 24.73
C GLU A 107 12.15 -10.94 24.85
N GLY A 108 11.52 -11.41 23.78
CA GLY A 108 10.10 -11.79 23.78
C GLY A 108 9.15 -10.70 23.29
N THR A 109 7.91 -10.71 23.78
CA THR A 109 6.81 -9.91 23.24
C THR A 109 6.61 -8.61 24.01
N ALA A 110 6.44 -7.51 23.27
CA ALA A 110 5.92 -6.24 23.78
C ALA A 110 4.47 -6.04 23.30
N THR A 111 3.54 -5.92 24.25
CA THR A 111 2.11 -5.75 23.98
C THR A 111 1.62 -4.40 24.47
N TRP A 112 1.05 -3.60 23.57
CA TRP A 112 0.40 -2.32 23.83
C TRP A 112 -1.11 -2.53 23.81
N SER A 113 -1.81 -2.10 24.86
CA SER A 113 -3.25 -2.35 25.01
C SER A 113 -3.98 -1.20 25.69
N ILE A 114 -5.30 -1.17 25.51
CA ILE A 114 -6.24 -0.36 26.30
C ILE A 114 -7.06 -1.28 27.21
N GLN A 115 -7.49 -0.76 28.36
CA GLN A 115 -8.32 -1.47 29.34
C GLN A 115 -9.82 -1.39 28.97
N GLU A 116 -10.14 -1.77 27.74
CA GLU A 116 -11.48 -1.80 27.18
C GLU A 116 -11.57 -2.99 26.22
N SER A 117 -12.73 -3.64 26.15
CA SER A 117 -13.01 -4.66 25.14
C SER A 117 -13.65 -4.00 23.93
N LEU A 118 -13.01 -4.07 22.77
CA LEU A 118 -13.62 -3.71 21.50
C LEU A 118 -14.17 -4.96 20.82
N ASP A 119 -15.34 -4.82 20.22
CA ASP A 119 -15.83 -5.79 19.25
C ASP A 119 -15.26 -5.42 17.88
N LEU A 120 -14.30 -6.22 17.40
CA LEU A 120 -13.68 -5.98 16.11
C LEU A 120 -14.53 -6.64 15.02
N PRO A 121 -14.87 -5.92 13.93
CA PRO A 121 -15.66 -6.52 12.87
C PRO A 121 -14.87 -7.64 12.19
N PRO A 122 -15.54 -8.68 11.69
CA PRO A 122 -14.88 -9.71 10.89
C PRO A 122 -14.29 -9.09 9.62
N VAL A 123 -13.20 -9.67 9.10
CA VAL A 123 -12.58 -9.23 7.85
C VAL A 123 -12.94 -10.19 6.71
N THR A 124 -13.42 -9.63 5.61
CA THR A 124 -13.50 -10.31 4.31
C THR A 124 -12.35 -9.81 3.44
N VAL A 125 -11.52 -10.72 2.96
CA VAL A 125 -10.44 -10.40 2.01
C VAL A 125 -10.97 -10.48 0.58
N VAL A 126 -10.64 -9.50 -0.24
CA VAL A 126 -10.88 -9.46 -1.69
C VAL A 126 -9.54 -9.44 -2.41
N MET A 127 -9.28 -10.48 -3.19
CA MET A 127 -8.00 -10.68 -3.86
C MET A 127 -8.20 -11.03 -5.35
N PRO A 128 -8.07 -10.07 -6.26
CA PRO A 128 -8.01 -10.34 -7.69
C PRO A 128 -6.70 -11.05 -8.09
N THR A 129 -6.76 -11.90 -9.11
CA THR A 129 -5.57 -12.55 -9.68
C THR A 129 -5.70 -12.79 -11.18
N PHE A 130 -4.58 -12.81 -11.90
CA PHE A 130 -4.53 -13.11 -13.33
C PHE A 130 -3.30 -13.95 -13.68
N ARG A 131 -3.48 -15.28 -13.78
CA ARG A 131 -2.43 -16.24 -14.17
C ARG A 131 -1.18 -16.20 -13.28
N ARG A 132 -1.41 -16.18 -11.96
CA ARG A 132 -0.39 -16.19 -10.90
C ARG A 132 -0.79 -17.19 -9.81
N GLU A 133 -0.98 -18.43 -10.21
CA GLU A 133 -1.62 -19.46 -9.38
C GLU A 133 -0.82 -19.70 -8.09
N ASP A 134 0.50 -19.78 -8.18
CA ASP A 134 1.38 -20.05 -7.03
C ASP A 134 1.41 -18.89 -6.02
N ASP A 135 1.48 -17.64 -6.51
CA ASP A 135 1.43 -16.44 -5.66
C ASP A 135 0.07 -16.35 -4.96
N ALA A 136 -1.02 -16.47 -5.73
CA ALA A 136 -2.38 -16.45 -5.20
C ALA A 136 -2.61 -17.53 -4.13
N ILE A 137 -2.22 -18.78 -4.39
CA ILE A 137 -2.37 -19.88 -3.42
C ILE A 137 -1.55 -19.63 -2.16
N THR A 138 -0.32 -19.10 -2.30
CA THR A 138 0.53 -18.77 -1.16
C THR A 138 -0.09 -17.68 -0.31
N GLN A 139 -0.64 -16.65 -0.94
CA GLN A 139 -1.26 -15.53 -0.26
C GLN A 139 -2.58 -15.92 0.41
N ILE A 140 -3.42 -16.73 -0.24
CA ILE A 140 -4.66 -17.26 0.34
C ILE A 140 -4.39 -18.01 1.64
N ARG A 141 -3.37 -18.89 1.67
CA ARG A 141 -3.01 -19.62 2.89
C ARG A 141 -2.70 -18.69 4.05
N ARG A 142 -1.96 -17.61 3.79
CA ARG A 142 -1.61 -16.62 4.81
C ARG A 142 -2.87 -15.95 5.37
N PHE A 143 -3.81 -15.57 4.51
CA PHE A 143 -5.07 -14.96 4.95
C PHE A 143 -5.95 -15.93 5.75
N LEU A 144 -6.04 -17.20 5.33
CA LEU A 144 -6.80 -18.22 6.05
C LEU A 144 -6.22 -18.55 7.44
N GLU A 145 -4.95 -18.24 7.68
CA GLU A 145 -4.28 -18.40 8.98
C GLU A 145 -4.49 -17.18 9.91
N MET A 146 -5.12 -16.09 9.44
CA MET A 146 -5.35 -14.90 10.26
C MET A 146 -6.68 -14.98 11.01
N ASP A 147 -6.65 -14.94 12.34
CA ASP A 147 -7.84 -15.07 13.19
C ASP A 147 -8.97 -14.05 12.89
N THR A 148 -8.62 -12.87 12.36
CA THR A 148 -9.59 -11.81 12.03
C THR A 148 -10.28 -12.02 10.69
N VAL A 149 -9.72 -12.86 9.82
CA VAL A 149 -10.24 -13.13 8.48
C VAL A 149 -11.26 -14.26 8.56
N THR A 150 -12.48 -13.97 8.13
CA THR A 150 -13.60 -14.92 8.16
C THR A 150 -14.03 -15.38 6.77
N LYS A 151 -13.57 -14.68 5.72
CA LYS A 151 -13.88 -14.98 4.33
C LYS A 151 -12.75 -14.50 3.42
N VAL A 152 -12.39 -15.31 2.43
CA VAL A 152 -11.44 -14.93 1.38
C VAL A 152 -12.12 -15.09 0.02
N ILE A 153 -12.28 -13.99 -0.71
CA ILE A 153 -12.86 -13.95 -2.05
C ILE A 153 -11.74 -13.77 -3.06
N VAL A 154 -11.54 -14.78 -3.89
CA VAL A 154 -10.53 -14.78 -4.95
C VAL A 154 -11.23 -14.54 -6.27
N VAL A 155 -10.88 -13.44 -6.96
CA VAL A 155 -11.42 -13.12 -8.27
C VAL A 155 -10.42 -13.55 -9.34
N ASP A 156 -10.63 -14.73 -9.91
CA ASP A 156 -9.79 -15.29 -10.96
C ASP A 156 -10.18 -14.72 -12.32
N GLN A 157 -9.32 -13.85 -12.85
CA GLN A 157 -9.48 -13.22 -14.15
C GLN A 157 -8.74 -13.97 -15.27
N GLY A 158 -7.97 -15.00 -14.91
CA GLY A 158 -7.23 -15.87 -15.83
C GLY A 158 -7.99 -17.14 -16.22
N GLY A 159 -8.94 -17.57 -15.38
CA GLY A 159 -9.74 -18.79 -15.54
C GLY A 159 -8.91 -20.06 -15.34
N THR A 160 -7.85 -19.98 -14.54
CA THR A 160 -6.82 -21.01 -14.39
C THR A 160 -6.80 -21.64 -13.01
N LEU A 161 -7.32 -20.97 -11.97
CA LEU A 161 -7.28 -21.49 -10.60
C LEU A 161 -8.19 -22.69 -10.37
N GLU A 162 -9.35 -22.73 -11.03
CA GLU A 162 -10.33 -23.81 -10.81
C GLU A 162 -9.75 -25.20 -11.16
N ALA A 163 -8.92 -25.26 -12.20
CA ALA A 163 -8.24 -26.48 -12.64
C ALA A 163 -6.91 -26.74 -11.91
N HIS A 164 -6.44 -25.81 -11.07
CA HIS A 164 -5.16 -25.93 -10.39
C HIS A 164 -5.26 -26.83 -9.15
N ALA A 165 -4.64 -28.02 -9.20
CA ALA A 165 -4.81 -29.08 -8.20
C ALA A 165 -4.59 -28.61 -6.74
N ALA A 166 -3.57 -27.78 -6.50
CA ALA A 166 -3.28 -27.24 -5.16
C ALA A 166 -4.36 -26.27 -4.67
N PHE A 167 -4.97 -25.49 -5.58
CA PHE A 167 -6.07 -24.59 -5.24
C PHE A 167 -7.35 -25.37 -4.97
N THR A 168 -7.70 -26.34 -5.83
CA THR A 168 -8.85 -27.22 -5.64
C THR A 168 -8.80 -27.93 -4.28
N ALA A 169 -7.63 -28.45 -3.91
CA ALA A 169 -7.41 -29.11 -2.63
C ALA A 169 -7.50 -28.13 -1.43
N LEU A 170 -7.06 -26.89 -1.60
CA LEU A 170 -7.16 -25.84 -0.57
C LEU A 170 -8.64 -25.45 -0.36
N ARG A 171 -9.36 -25.12 -1.43
CA ARG A 171 -10.78 -24.76 -1.39
C ARG A 171 -11.66 -25.86 -0.79
N ALA A 172 -11.35 -27.13 -1.04
CA ALA A 172 -12.09 -28.24 -0.44
C ALA A 172 -11.97 -28.31 1.10
N ARG A 173 -10.92 -27.72 1.69
CA ARG A 173 -10.68 -27.71 3.15
C ARG A 173 -11.19 -26.44 3.84
N HIS A 174 -11.41 -25.37 3.07
CA HIS A 174 -11.72 -24.03 3.58
C HIS A 174 -13.04 -23.54 2.98
N PRO A 175 -14.19 -23.81 3.62
CA PRO A 175 -15.49 -23.33 3.14
C PRO A 175 -15.61 -21.80 3.07
N GLU A 176 -14.78 -21.08 3.83
CA GLU A 176 -14.62 -19.63 3.81
C GLU A 176 -13.90 -19.08 2.56
N LEU A 177 -13.27 -19.96 1.77
CA LEU A 177 -12.61 -19.60 0.51
C LEU A 177 -13.60 -19.64 -0.67
N GLN A 178 -13.95 -18.47 -1.18
CA GLN A 178 -14.82 -18.30 -2.34
C GLN A 178 -13.99 -17.99 -3.59
N LEU A 179 -14.14 -18.82 -4.63
CA LEU A 179 -13.64 -18.51 -5.98
C LEU A 179 -14.73 -17.85 -6.81
N VAL A 180 -14.39 -16.76 -7.50
CA VAL A 180 -15.23 -16.13 -8.51
C VAL A 180 -14.42 -15.98 -9.79
N SER A 181 -14.80 -16.69 -10.84
CA SER A 181 -14.13 -16.59 -12.14
C SER A 181 -14.84 -15.58 -13.03
N GLN A 182 -14.05 -14.74 -13.72
CA GLN A 182 -14.55 -13.76 -14.69
C GLN A 182 -13.53 -13.52 -15.82
N PRO A 183 -13.92 -12.88 -16.93
CA PRO A 183 -12.97 -12.38 -17.93
C PRO A 183 -11.97 -11.38 -17.32
N ASN A 184 -10.88 -11.11 -18.03
CA ASN A 184 -9.95 -10.05 -17.63
C ASN A 184 -10.56 -8.67 -17.82
N LEU A 185 -11.01 -8.07 -16.71
CA LEU A 185 -11.55 -6.71 -16.62
C LEU A 185 -10.56 -5.77 -15.90
N GLY A 186 -9.30 -6.20 -15.78
CA GLY A 186 -8.22 -5.46 -15.13
C GLY A 186 -8.36 -5.36 -13.61
N GLY A 187 -7.56 -4.49 -12.99
CA GLY A 187 -7.55 -4.32 -11.53
C GLY A 187 -8.91 -3.88 -11.00
N SER A 188 -9.49 -2.84 -11.58
CA SER A 188 -10.73 -2.26 -11.07
C SER A 188 -11.91 -3.22 -11.23
N GLY A 189 -11.99 -3.97 -12.33
CA GLY A 189 -13.02 -5.00 -12.50
C GLY A 189 -12.87 -6.18 -11.55
N GLY A 190 -11.62 -6.57 -11.22
CA GLY A 190 -11.34 -7.59 -10.22
C GLY A 190 -11.78 -7.17 -8.82
N TYR A 191 -11.37 -5.98 -8.38
CA TYR A 191 -11.75 -5.42 -7.10
C TYR A 191 -13.25 -5.16 -7.01
N ALA A 192 -13.87 -4.58 -8.05
CA ALA A 192 -15.30 -4.34 -8.09
C ALA A 192 -16.10 -5.64 -7.93
N ARG A 193 -15.69 -6.73 -8.59
CA ARG A 193 -16.38 -8.02 -8.41
C ARG A 193 -16.23 -8.54 -7.00
N GLY A 194 -15.03 -8.52 -6.43
CA GLY A 194 -14.84 -9.00 -5.07
C GLY A 194 -15.57 -8.15 -4.03
N MET A 195 -15.61 -6.83 -4.22
CA MET A 195 -16.39 -5.91 -3.38
C MET A 195 -17.90 -6.15 -3.48
N LEU A 196 -18.41 -6.47 -4.67
CA LEU A 196 -19.81 -6.86 -4.85
C LEU A 196 -20.15 -8.12 -4.04
N GLU A 197 -19.27 -9.13 -4.06
CA GLU A 197 -19.44 -10.40 -3.35
C GLU A 197 -19.21 -10.26 -1.83
N ALA A 198 -18.36 -9.33 -1.41
CA ALA A 198 -18.13 -8.98 -0.01
C ALA A 198 -19.30 -8.16 0.55
N GLY A 199 -19.92 -7.31 -0.27
CA GLY A 199 -21.04 -6.43 0.10
C GLY A 199 -22.30 -7.16 0.54
N THR A 200 -22.37 -8.49 0.42
CA THR A 200 -23.44 -9.31 1.00
C THR A 200 -23.41 -9.35 2.53
N ASP A 201 -22.26 -9.02 3.14
CA ASP A 201 -22.09 -8.85 4.58
C ASP A 201 -21.64 -7.41 4.89
N PRO A 202 -22.56 -6.45 5.06
CA PRO A 202 -22.21 -5.07 5.35
C PRO A 202 -21.59 -4.86 6.74
N GLY A 203 -21.63 -5.87 7.62
CA GLY A 203 -21.01 -5.81 8.95
C GLY A 203 -19.51 -6.11 8.95
N ALA A 204 -19.00 -6.73 7.87
CA ALA A 204 -17.58 -7.05 7.73
C ALA A 204 -16.78 -5.84 7.21
N ALA A 205 -15.57 -5.68 7.75
CA ALA A 205 -14.55 -4.86 7.11
C ALA A 205 -14.01 -5.58 5.87
N ILE A 206 -13.62 -4.84 4.84
CA ILE A 206 -13.13 -5.43 3.59
C ILE A 206 -11.66 -5.10 3.40
N LEU A 207 -10.79 -6.11 3.39
CA LEU A 207 -9.39 -5.95 3.03
C LEU A 207 -9.24 -6.17 1.52
N LEU A 208 -8.87 -5.13 0.78
CA LEU A 208 -8.40 -5.24 -0.59
C LEU A 208 -6.89 -5.51 -0.57
N SER A 209 -6.46 -6.55 -1.29
CA SER A 209 -5.05 -6.94 -1.40
C SER A 209 -4.78 -7.56 -2.76
N ASP A 210 -3.56 -7.34 -3.29
CA ASP A 210 -3.07 -8.07 -4.46
C ASP A 210 -2.64 -9.51 -4.09
N ASP A 211 -2.49 -10.37 -5.11
CA ASP A 211 -2.05 -11.76 -4.96
C ASP A 211 -0.56 -11.89 -4.61
N ASP A 212 0.22 -10.83 -4.79
CA ASP A 212 1.66 -10.72 -4.50
C ASP A 212 2.00 -9.65 -3.44
N ALA A 213 0.99 -9.15 -2.70
CA ALA A 213 1.14 -8.14 -1.65
C ALA A 213 1.08 -8.75 -0.24
N VAL A 214 2.24 -9.04 0.36
CA VAL A 214 2.31 -9.72 1.66
C VAL A 214 2.02 -8.76 2.82
N LEU A 215 0.95 -9.03 3.57
CA LEU A 215 0.57 -8.35 4.80
C LEU A 215 0.68 -9.30 6.01
N SER A 216 1.16 -8.82 7.16
CA SER A 216 1.17 -9.62 8.40
C SER A 216 -0.16 -9.58 9.14
N ALA A 217 -0.49 -10.66 9.87
CA ALA A 217 -1.67 -10.72 10.73
C ALA A 217 -1.68 -9.58 11.77
N GLU A 218 -0.50 -9.22 12.28
CA GLU A 218 -0.33 -8.09 13.19
C GLU A 218 -0.61 -6.74 12.53
N SER A 219 -0.19 -6.54 11.28
CA SER A 219 -0.55 -5.32 10.53
C SER A 219 -2.06 -5.21 10.35
N LEU A 220 -2.73 -6.29 9.95
CA LEU A 220 -4.19 -6.32 9.80
C LEU A 220 -4.90 -6.02 11.14
N ARG A 221 -4.43 -6.61 12.25
CA ARG A 221 -4.97 -6.33 13.59
C ARG A 221 -4.85 -4.86 13.95
N ARG A 222 -3.69 -4.24 13.76
CA ARG A 222 -3.49 -2.80 14.02
C ARG A 222 -4.44 -1.94 13.19
N MET A 223 -4.58 -2.26 11.90
CA MET A 223 -5.49 -1.55 11.00
C MET A 223 -6.94 -1.65 11.47
N LEU A 224 -7.39 -2.87 11.81
CA LEU A 224 -8.74 -3.17 12.27
C LEU A 224 -9.04 -2.50 13.62
N THR A 225 -8.12 -2.60 14.59
CA THR A 225 -8.26 -1.95 15.90
C THR A 225 -8.29 -0.43 15.77
N TYR A 226 -7.42 0.16 14.95
CA TYR A 226 -7.45 1.61 14.69
C TYR A 226 -8.77 2.05 14.08
N GLN A 227 -9.27 1.30 13.08
CA GLN A 227 -10.54 1.57 12.43
C GLN A 227 -11.72 1.48 13.40
N ALA A 228 -11.73 0.47 14.29
CA ALA A 228 -12.78 0.30 15.30
C ALA A 228 -12.78 1.41 16.37
N LEU A 229 -11.64 2.03 16.62
CA LEU A 229 -11.50 3.17 17.53
C LEU A 229 -11.78 4.53 16.86
N ALA A 230 -11.77 4.60 15.53
CA ALA A 230 -11.92 5.86 14.83
C ALA A 230 -13.34 6.44 14.99
N ALA A 231 -13.42 7.74 15.29
CA ALA A 231 -14.71 8.42 15.49
C ALA A 231 -15.53 8.57 14.20
N ARG A 232 -14.90 8.45 13.04
CA ARG A 232 -15.51 8.51 11.70
C ARG A 232 -15.10 7.27 10.90
N PRO A 233 -15.92 6.85 9.91
CA PRO A 233 -15.52 5.80 8.98
C PRO A 233 -14.15 6.13 8.37
N THR A 234 -13.18 5.26 8.59
CA THR A 234 -11.80 5.52 8.19
C THR A 234 -11.29 4.38 7.31
N ILE A 235 -10.83 4.72 6.11
CA ILE A 235 -10.13 3.80 5.22
C ILE A 235 -8.67 3.74 5.67
N ILE A 236 -8.17 2.54 5.95
CA ILE A 236 -6.82 2.32 6.45
C ILE A 236 -5.96 1.67 5.37
N GLY A 237 -4.94 2.38 4.91
CA GLY A 237 -3.94 1.86 3.98
C GLY A 237 -2.68 1.37 4.70
N THR A 238 -1.86 0.64 3.96
CA THR A 238 -0.54 0.19 4.41
C THR A 238 0.58 0.97 3.74
N PRO A 239 1.69 1.24 4.48
CA PRO A 239 2.95 1.61 3.86
C PRO A 239 3.40 0.50 2.91
N LEU A 240 3.89 0.89 1.74
CA LEU A 240 4.35 -0.02 0.70
C LEU A 240 5.87 -0.23 0.83
N PHE A 241 6.27 -1.46 1.06
CA PHE A 241 7.67 -1.91 1.09
C PHE A 241 7.98 -2.80 -0.11
N SER A 242 9.26 -2.84 -0.48
CA SER A 242 9.76 -3.72 -1.53
C SER A 242 9.86 -5.16 -1.04
N SER A 243 9.25 -6.12 -1.74
CA SER A 243 9.47 -7.55 -1.46
C SER A 243 10.92 -7.99 -1.75
N HIS A 244 11.62 -7.31 -2.66
CA HIS A 244 13.02 -7.62 -3.01
C HIS A 244 14.01 -7.06 -1.98
N ARG A 245 13.65 -5.95 -1.31
CA ARG A 245 14.45 -5.30 -0.27
C ARG A 245 13.51 -4.96 0.90
N PRO A 246 13.22 -5.92 1.80
CA PRO A 246 12.14 -5.81 2.79
C PRO A 246 12.19 -4.60 3.73
N THR A 247 13.36 -3.98 3.91
CA THR A 247 13.54 -2.77 4.72
C THR A 247 13.31 -1.46 3.94
N HIS A 248 13.13 -1.54 2.61
CA HIS A 248 12.96 -0.36 1.77
C HIS A 248 11.49 0.07 1.68
N LEU A 249 11.18 1.20 2.29
CA LEU A 249 9.91 1.90 2.16
C LEU A 249 9.83 2.58 0.79
N ILE A 250 8.87 2.20 -0.04
CA ILE A 250 8.62 2.76 -1.39
C ILE A 250 7.68 3.96 -1.30
N ALA A 251 6.56 3.79 -0.61
CA ALA A 251 5.52 4.80 -0.45
C ALA A 251 4.83 4.66 0.90
N HIS A 252 4.29 5.76 1.43
CA HIS A 252 3.57 5.78 2.70
C HIS A 252 2.18 6.40 2.50
N ALA A 253 2.00 7.70 2.76
CA ALA A 253 0.70 8.36 2.59
C ALA A 253 0.65 9.15 1.28
N GLU A 254 -0.44 9.02 0.54
CA GLU A 254 -0.64 9.68 -0.75
C GLU A 254 -1.92 10.54 -0.78
N THR A 255 -1.95 11.50 -1.69
CA THR A 255 -3.06 12.44 -1.86
C THR A 255 -3.18 12.91 -3.31
N VAL A 256 -4.39 13.05 -3.83
CA VAL A 256 -4.64 13.72 -5.12
C VAL A 256 -4.71 15.23 -4.90
N ARG A 257 -3.81 15.99 -5.54
CA ARG A 257 -3.83 17.46 -5.47
C ARG A 257 -4.91 18.02 -6.38
N THR A 258 -5.77 18.90 -5.86
CA THR A 258 -6.84 19.57 -6.63
C THR A 258 -6.34 20.33 -7.86
N GLY A 259 -5.25 21.10 -7.73
CA GLY A 259 -4.79 21.99 -8.81
C GLY A 259 -4.31 21.24 -10.06
N ALA A 260 -3.41 20.27 -9.90
CA ALA A 260 -2.92 19.47 -11.03
C ALA A 260 -3.79 18.25 -11.31
N PHE A 261 -4.69 17.87 -10.41
CA PHE A 261 -5.40 16.59 -10.41
C PHE A 261 -4.45 15.42 -10.65
N GLN A 262 -3.44 15.30 -9.78
CA GLN A 262 -2.42 14.27 -9.85
C GLN A 262 -2.10 13.82 -8.44
N TRP A 263 -2.02 12.50 -8.25
CA TRP A 263 -1.56 11.96 -6.98
C TRP A 263 -0.13 12.40 -6.66
N THR A 264 0.12 12.58 -5.38
CA THR A 264 1.41 12.94 -4.82
C THR A 264 1.51 12.40 -3.41
N LYS A 265 2.64 12.65 -2.77
CA LYS A 265 2.87 12.26 -1.38
C LYS A 265 2.12 13.19 -0.44
N ALA A 266 1.36 12.64 0.49
CA ALA A 266 0.75 13.37 1.60
C ALA A 266 1.75 13.61 2.74
N ASP A 267 2.97 13.07 2.65
CA ASP A 267 4.04 13.20 3.63
C ASP A 267 5.37 13.71 3.02
N ARG A 268 6.46 13.61 3.78
CA ARG A 268 7.79 14.09 3.40
C ARG A 268 8.71 12.99 2.84
N VAL A 269 8.23 11.76 2.61
CA VAL A 269 9.03 10.66 2.04
C VAL A 269 9.66 11.07 0.71
N ARG A 270 10.95 10.78 0.51
CA ARG A 270 11.70 11.19 -0.69
C ARG A 270 12.23 9.99 -1.47
N GLY A 271 11.35 9.39 -2.26
CA GLY A 271 11.74 8.22 -3.06
C GLY A 271 11.77 6.99 -2.16
N ALA A 272 12.28 5.88 -2.68
CA ALA A 272 12.49 4.69 -1.86
C ALA A 272 13.58 4.96 -0.80
N MET A 273 13.34 4.55 0.44
CA MET A 273 14.24 4.76 1.57
C MET A 273 14.49 3.45 2.29
N ASP A 274 15.75 3.09 2.50
CA ASP A 274 16.12 1.96 3.36
C ASP A 274 15.97 2.37 4.82
N LEU A 275 15.18 1.60 5.58
CA LEU A 275 14.99 1.82 7.01
C LEU A 275 15.95 1.00 7.88
N ASP A 276 16.75 0.11 7.29
CA ASP A 276 17.76 -0.63 8.03
C ASP A 276 18.77 0.33 8.70
N GLY A 277 19.10 0.06 9.95
CA GLY A 277 19.98 0.92 10.76
C GLY A 277 19.43 2.31 11.09
N THR A 278 18.19 2.66 10.72
CA THR A 278 17.54 3.91 11.11
C THR A 278 16.80 3.77 12.44
N SER A 279 16.55 4.89 13.11
CA SER A 279 15.72 4.93 14.32
C SER A 279 14.52 5.87 14.18
N PRO A 280 13.55 5.86 15.11
CA PRO A 280 12.44 6.81 15.12
C PRO A 280 12.87 8.28 15.07
N SER A 281 14.09 8.60 15.48
CA SER A 281 14.65 9.96 15.37
C SER A 281 14.90 10.40 13.92
N ASP A 282 15.15 9.46 13.00
CA ASP A 282 15.37 9.69 11.58
C ASP A 282 14.06 9.80 10.78
N TRP A 283 12.94 9.34 11.36
CA TRP A 283 11.66 9.18 10.66
C TRP A 283 10.81 10.47 10.56
N GLY A 284 11.45 11.64 10.68
CA GLY A 284 10.80 12.93 10.47
C GLY A 284 10.16 13.10 9.07
N PHE A 285 10.55 12.25 8.11
CA PHE A 285 9.94 12.18 6.78
C PHE A 285 8.48 11.71 6.78
N LEU A 286 7.99 11.06 7.85
CA LEU A 286 6.59 10.65 7.99
C LEU A 286 5.67 11.81 8.41
N SER A 287 6.25 12.97 8.75
CA SER A 287 5.48 14.16 9.08
C SER A 287 4.55 14.52 7.91
N PRO A 288 3.25 14.76 8.17
CA PRO A 288 2.32 15.15 7.13
C PRO A 288 2.78 16.42 6.37
N ARG A 289 2.57 16.42 5.05
CA ARG A 289 2.58 17.60 4.17
C ARG A 289 1.17 18.03 3.78
N GLY A 290 0.22 17.11 3.82
CA GLY A 290 -1.18 17.32 3.54
C GLY A 290 -1.99 16.14 4.07
N GLU A 291 -3.29 16.16 3.85
CA GLU A 291 -4.17 15.08 4.23
C GLU A 291 -4.15 14.00 3.16
N ALA A 292 -4.00 12.75 3.59
CA ALA A 292 -4.24 11.60 2.72
C ALA A 292 -5.71 11.60 2.33
N ASN A 293 -6.00 11.33 1.07
CA ASN A 293 -7.38 11.28 0.56
C ASN A 293 -7.66 10.03 -0.29
N TYR A 294 -6.71 9.10 -0.33
CA TYR A 294 -6.87 7.76 -0.86
C TYR A 294 -5.74 6.86 -0.33
N THR A 295 -5.87 5.56 -0.57
CA THR A 295 -4.85 4.55 -0.25
C THR A 295 -4.76 3.56 -1.40
N GLY A 296 -3.56 3.11 -1.75
CA GLY A 296 -3.39 2.07 -2.75
C GLY A 296 -4.00 0.73 -2.31
N TRP A 297 -4.52 -0.04 -3.28
CA TRP A 297 -5.24 -1.29 -3.02
C TRP A 297 -4.35 -2.52 -2.83
N TRP A 298 -3.02 -2.34 -2.81
CA TRP A 298 -2.07 -3.38 -2.40
C TRP A 298 -2.32 -3.89 -0.97
N GLY A 299 -2.97 -3.08 -0.13
CA GLY A 299 -3.35 -3.45 1.22
C GLY A 299 -4.14 -2.31 1.85
N THR A 300 -5.43 -2.24 1.55
CA THR A 300 -6.35 -1.26 2.13
C THR A 300 -7.53 -1.93 2.82
N LEU A 301 -7.86 -1.46 4.02
CA LEU A 301 -8.98 -1.92 4.82
C LEU A 301 -10.11 -0.89 4.77
N LEU A 302 -11.20 -1.27 4.11
CA LEU A 302 -12.44 -0.51 4.07
C LEU A 302 -13.28 -0.84 5.31
N PRO A 303 -13.84 0.16 6.00
CA PRO A 303 -14.69 -0.09 7.17
C PRO A 303 -16.01 -0.78 6.75
N PRO A 304 -16.72 -1.41 7.70
CA PRO A 304 -18.05 -1.96 7.47
C PRO A 304 -18.99 -0.94 6.78
N GLY A 305 -19.89 -1.44 5.94
CA GLY A 305 -20.87 -0.63 5.20
C GLY A 305 -20.33 0.13 3.97
N THR A 306 -19.01 0.18 3.76
CA THR A 306 -18.39 1.01 2.70
C THR A 306 -18.95 0.78 1.30
N VAL A 307 -19.16 -0.47 0.89
CA VAL A 307 -19.69 -0.79 -0.46
C VAL A 307 -21.16 -0.37 -0.60
N SER A 308 -21.94 -0.44 0.48
CA SER A 308 -23.34 -0.01 0.46
C SER A 308 -23.49 1.50 0.32
N GLU A 309 -22.57 2.25 0.91
CA GLU A 309 -22.59 3.72 0.90
C GLU A 309 -21.94 4.30 -0.36
N LEU A 310 -20.74 3.84 -0.71
CA LEU A 310 -19.94 4.43 -1.80
C LEU A 310 -20.16 3.74 -3.16
N GLY A 311 -20.78 2.57 -3.17
CA GLY A 311 -20.92 1.73 -4.37
C GLY A 311 -19.61 1.05 -4.78
N LEU A 312 -19.54 0.61 -6.04
CA LEU A 312 -18.39 -0.09 -6.61
C LEU A 312 -17.38 0.89 -7.22
N PRO A 313 -16.11 0.48 -7.40
CA PRO A 313 -15.11 1.22 -8.16
C PRO A 313 -15.62 1.78 -9.48
N ALA A 314 -15.10 2.94 -9.89
CA ALA A 314 -15.29 3.41 -11.26
C ALA A 314 -14.89 2.30 -12.26
N PRO A 315 -15.68 2.08 -13.33
CA PRO A 315 -15.48 0.97 -14.26
C PRO A 315 -14.33 1.27 -15.23
N LEU A 316 -13.12 1.28 -14.68
CA LEU A 316 -11.85 1.45 -15.36
C LEU A 316 -11.16 0.08 -15.49
N PHE A 317 -10.22 -0.06 -16.42
CA PHE A 317 -9.43 -1.30 -16.49
C PHE A 317 -8.37 -1.36 -15.39
N LEU A 318 -7.59 -0.28 -15.26
CA LEU A 318 -6.47 -0.18 -14.32
C LEU A 318 -6.13 1.29 -14.11
N LYS A 319 -5.60 1.62 -12.93
CA LYS A 319 -5.11 2.95 -12.52
C LYS A 319 -6.24 3.94 -12.28
N TRP A 320 -6.05 4.75 -11.25
CA TRP A 320 -6.97 5.78 -10.74
C TRP A 320 -8.22 5.26 -10.04
N ASP A 321 -8.48 3.96 -10.07
CA ASP A 321 -9.58 3.31 -9.38
C ASP A 321 -9.49 3.48 -7.86
N ASP A 322 -8.31 3.28 -7.29
CA ASP A 322 -8.02 3.53 -5.88
C ASP A 322 -8.15 5.01 -5.48
N ALA A 323 -7.58 5.89 -6.30
CA ALA A 323 -7.58 7.34 -6.07
C ALA A 323 -8.98 7.94 -6.20
N GLU A 324 -9.75 7.54 -7.21
CA GLU A 324 -11.15 7.95 -7.39
C GLU A 324 -12.00 7.48 -6.22
N TYR A 325 -11.88 6.20 -5.83
CA TYR A 325 -12.66 5.66 -4.72
C TYR A 325 -12.36 6.41 -3.42
N GLY A 326 -11.08 6.76 -3.18
CA GLY A 326 -10.68 7.57 -2.03
C GLY A 326 -11.22 9.00 -2.07
N LEU A 327 -11.17 9.66 -3.23
CA LEU A 327 -11.77 10.98 -3.41
C LEU A 327 -13.29 10.96 -3.15
N ARG A 328 -13.98 9.94 -3.66
CA ARG A 328 -15.40 9.72 -3.43
C ARG A 328 -15.70 9.47 -1.95
N ALA A 329 -14.91 8.66 -1.27
CA ALA A 329 -15.02 8.42 0.17
C ALA A 329 -14.80 9.71 0.96
N THR A 330 -13.79 10.51 0.60
CA THR A 330 -13.51 11.82 1.22
C THR A 330 -14.72 12.75 1.09
N ALA A 331 -15.36 12.79 -0.07
CA ALA A 331 -16.57 13.58 -0.30
C ALA A 331 -17.78 13.11 0.54
N HIS A 332 -17.80 11.85 0.97
CA HIS A 332 -18.81 11.28 1.88
C HIS A 332 -18.41 11.36 3.36
N GLY A 333 -17.31 12.04 3.68
CA GLY A 333 -16.89 12.21 5.07
C GLY A 333 -16.17 11.01 5.66
N TYR A 334 -15.52 10.19 4.83
CA TYR A 334 -14.52 9.23 5.29
C TYR A 334 -13.19 9.93 5.58
N ASP A 335 -12.49 9.47 6.61
CA ASP A 335 -11.08 9.81 6.83
C ASP A 335 -10.17 8.74 6.20
N HIS A 336 -8.91 9.10 5.99
CA HIS A 336 -7.89 8.18 5.48
C HIS A 336 -6.68 8.18 6.40
N ALA A 337 -6.19 6.99 6.73
CA ALA A 337 -4.98 6.84 7.52
C ALA A 337 -4.07 5.77 6.92
N VAL A 338 -2.76 6.01 7.01
CA VAL A 338 -1.73 5.00 6.77
C VAL A 338 -0.94 4.87 8.05
N LEU A 339 -0.87 3.67 8.62
CA LEU A 339 -0.33 3.45 9.96
C LEU A 339 1.17 3.09 9.88
N PRO A 340 2.08 3.92 10.41
CA PRO A 340 3.46 3.52 10.61
C PRO A 340 3.54 2.25 11.46
N GLY A 341 4.54 1.42 11.20
CA GLY A 341 4.72 0.12 11.85
C GLY A 341 3.83 -1.01 11.30
N THR A 342 2.88 -0.70 10.42
CA THR A 342 2.29 -1.71 9.50
C THR A 342 3.11 -1.75 8.22
N ALA A 343 3.02 -2.85 7.46
CA ALA A 343 3.70 -2.95 6.18
C ALA A 343 2.98 -3.92 5.25
N VAL A 344 2.95 -3.57 3.96
CA VAL A 344 2.77 -4.56 2.90
C VAL A 344 4.05 -4.68 2.09
N HIS A 345 4.46 -5.90 1.76
CA HIS A 345 5.62 -6.15 0.91
C HIS A 345 5.14 -6.60 -0.46
N HIS A 346 5.42 -5.80 -1.49
CA HIS A 346 4.98 -6.04 -2.85
C HIS A 346 6.17 -5.92 -3.83
N PRO A 347 6.17 -6.65 -4.96
CA PRO A 347 7.18 -6.49 -6.00
C PRO A 347 7.33 -5.02 -6.42
N PRO A 348 8.54 -4.45 -6.41
CA PRO A 348 8.72 -3.04 -6.74
C PRO A 348 8.40 -2.81 -8.21
N TRP A 349 7.75 -1.67 -8.50
CA TRP A 349 7.62 -1.16 -9.86
C TRP A 349 8.30 0.20 -9.96
N THR A 350 8.79 0.52 -11.16
CA THR A 350 9.27 1.87 -11.45
C THR A 350 8.18 2.64 -12.17
N ALA A 351 7.94 3.88 -11.74
CA ALA A 351 6.97 4.77 -12.38
C ALA A 351 7.26 4.95 -13.88
N TYR A 352 8.55 4.90 -14.24
CA TYR A 352 9.00 5.03 -15.61
C TYR A 352 8.64 3.81 -16.48
N ARG A 353 8.86 2.58 -16.01
CA ARG A 353 8.41 1.36 -16.74
C ARG A 353 6.90 1.38 -16.98
N THR A 354 6.13 1.90 -16.03
CA THR A 354 4.68 2.08 -16.19
C THR A 354 4.39 3.11 -17.30
N GLN A 355 4.99 4.31 -17.22
CA GLN A 355 4.78 5.40 -18.20
C GLN A 355 5.31 5.10 -19.62
N MET A 356 6.22 4.14 -19.78
CA MET A 356 6.73 3.68 -21.07
C MET A 356 6.02 2.44 -21.63
N SER A 357 4.95 1.99 -20.97
CA SER A 357 4.17 0.85 -21.42
C SER A 357 2.81 1.29 -21.95
N TRP A 358 2.05 0.34 -22.51
CA TRP A 358 0.66 0.53 -22.93
C TRP A 358 -0.22 1.19 -21.85
N THR A 359 0.13 1.02 -20.56
CA THR A 359 -0.63 1.61 -19.45
C THR A 359 -0.61 3.15 -19.42
N ALA A 360 0.34 3.79 -20.11
CA ALA A 360 0.40 5.26 -20.19
C ALA A 360 -0.88 5.88 -20.78
N ARG A 361 -1.47 5.21 -21.79
CA ARG A 361 -2.72 5.63 -22.42
C ARG A 361 -3.88 5.64 -21.42
N VAL A 362 -4.14 4.51 -20.78
CA VAL A 362 -5.25 4.39 -19.80
C VAL A 362 -5.00 5.25 -18.57
N LEU A 363 -3.75 5.38 -18.11
CA LEU A 363 -3.40 6.22 -16.97
C LEU A 363 -3.75 7.68 -17.23
N HIS A 364 -3.40 8.21 -18.41
CA HIS A 364 -3.69 9.61 -18.73
C HIS A 364 -5.17 9.84 -19.04
N ARG A 365 -5.80 8.95 -19.80
CA ARG A 365 -7.26 8.98 -20.05
C ARG A 365 -8.05 9.01 -18.75
N ASN A 366 -7.78 8.06 -17.85
CA ASN A 366 -8.52 7.94 -16.59
C ASN A 366 -8.32 9.20 -15.73
N ARG A 367 -7.09 9.74 -15.65
CA ARG A 367 -6.82 11.02 -14.97
C ARG A 367 -7.73 12.12 -15.44
N LEU A 368 -7.79 12.35 -16.76
CA LEU A 368 -8.53 13.46 -17.33
C LEU A 368 -10.04 13.25 -17.20
N ALA A 369 -10.53 12.03 -17.41
CA ALA A 369 -11.94 11.68 -17.27
C ALA A 369 -12.42 11.89 -15.82
N ILE A 370 -11.65 11.43 -14.82
CA ILE A 370 -11.98 11.64 -13.41
C ILE A 370 -11.83 13.11 -13.04
N ALA A 371 -10.79 13.80 -13.51
CA ALA A 371 -10.64 15.24 -13.29
C ALA A 371 -11.87 16.00 -13.79
N ALA A 372 -12.40 15.65 -14.97
CA ALA A 372 -13.63 16.23 -15.50
C ALA A 372 -14.86 15.89 -14.63
N ALA A 373 -14.99 14.63 -14.17
CA ALA A 373 -16.09 14.21 -13.30
C ALA A 373 -16.11 14.91 -11.92
N TYR A 374 -14.96 15.43 -11.48
CA TYR A 374 -14.79 16.17 -10.23
C TYR A 374 -14.65 17.69 -10.45
N ASP A 375 -15.06 18.21 -11.61
CA ASP A 375 -15.00 19.63 -11.96
C ASP A 375 -13.62 20.27 -11.73
N ALA A 376 -12.55 19.53 -12.03
CA ALA A 376 -11.19 20.01 -11.83
C ALA A 376 -10.90 21.25 -12.70
N GLY A 377 -10.24 22.24 -12.10
CA GLY A 377 -9.87 23.47 -12.78
C GLY A 377 -8.82 23.28 -13.88
N PRO A 378 -8.50 24.35 -14.65
CA PRO A 378 -7.60 24.29 -15.81
C PRO A 378 -6.15 23.87 -15.49
N GLY A 379 -5.79 23.80 -14.21
CA GLY A 379 -4.48 23.32 -13.77
C GLY A 379 -4.18 21.87 -14.19
N VAL A 380 -5.20 21.02 -14.35
CA VAL A 380 -5.02 19.65 -14.89
C VAL A 380 -4.54 19.69 -16.34
N ILE A 381 -5.09 20.59 -17.16
CA ILE A 381 -4.71 20.76 -18.57
C ILE A 381 -3.31 21.35 -18.67
N ALA A 382 -3.01 22.39 -17.90
CA ALA A 382 -1.65 22.95 -17.85
C ALA A 382 -0.62 21.91 -17.39
N SER A 383 -0.97 21.09 -16.41
CA SER A 383 -0.14 19.98 -15.94
C SER A 383 0.06 18.90 -17.00
N SER A 384 -1.01 18.51 -17.71
CA SER A 384 -0.95 17.56 -18.81
C SER A 384 -0.03 18.08 -19.92
N LEU A 385 -0.23 19.32 -20.39
CA LEU A 385 0.57 19.95 -21.43
C LEU A 385 2.06 20.02 -21.05
N LEU A 386 2.37 20.39 -19.81
CA LEU A 386 3.76 20.43 -19.34
C LEU A 386 4.42 19.04 -19.36
N HIS A 387 3.67 17.99 -18.99
CA HIS A 387 4.17 16.62 -19.04
C HIS A 387 4.31 16.11 -20.49
N GLN A 388 3.36 16.43 -21.38
CA GLN A 388 3.45 16.12 -22.80
C GLN A 388 4.70 16.74 -23.42
N LEU A 389 4.94 18.03 -23.17
CA LEU A 389 6.15 18.72 -23.62
C LEU A 389 7.42 18.07 -23.06
N LYS A 390 7.40 17.67 -21.78
CA LYS A 390 8.52 16.93 -21.17
C LYS A 390 8.78 15.60 -21.87
N HIS A 391 7.74 14.83 -22.23
CA HIS A 391 7.88 13.57 -22.96
C HIS A 391 8.50 13.80 -24.35
N ILE A 392 8.00 14.79 -25.09
CA ILE A 392 8.50 15.15 -26.41
C ILE A 392 9.98 15.59 -26.34
N LEU A 393 10.31 16.53 -25.45
CA LEU A 393 11.69 17.03 -25.31
C LEU A 393 12.67 15.95 -24.85
N ALA A 394 12.23 15.00 -24.02
CA ALA A 394 13.03 13.87 -23.57
C ALA A 394 13.13 12.73 -24.62
N GLY A 395 12.48 12.87 -25.78
CA GLY A 395 12.47 11.83 -26.81
C GLY A 395 11.60 10.62 -26.48
N HIS A 396 10.70 10.73 -25.49
CA HIS A 396 9.76 9.67 -25.10
C HIS A 396 8.51 9.71 -25.99
N LEU A 397 8.71 9.67 -27.30
CA LEU A 397 7.68 9.94 -28.30
C LEU A 397 6.55 8.90 -28.27
N LEU A 398 6.86 7.62 -28.03
CA LEU A 398 5.83 6.60 -27.84
C LEU A 398 4.93 6.89 -26.63
N THR A 399 5.49 7.40 -25.52
CA THR A 399 4.67 7.81 -24.37
C THR A 399 3.80 9.01 -24.73
N ALA A 400 4.33 9.97 -25.50
CA ALA A 400 3.58 11.13 -25.98
C ALA A 400 2.40 10.71 -26.89
N GLU A 401 2.60 9.74 -27.79
CA GLU A 401 1.56 9.15 -28.65
C GLU A 401 0.46 8.47 -27.82
N LEU A 402 0.85 7.65 -26.83
CA LEU A 402 -0.09 6.99 -25.93
C LEU A 402 -0.91 8.02 -25.12
N TRP A 403 -0.31 9.12 -24.70
CA TRP A 403 -1.01 10.22 -24.03
C TRP A 403 -1.99 10.93 -24.95
N GLU A 404 -1.61 11.20 -26.20
CA GLU A 404 -2.48 11.80 -27.21
C GLU A 404 -3.72 10.93 -27.47
N SER A 405 -3.53 9.62 -27.71
CA SER A 405 -4.63 8.66 -27.82
C SER A 405 -5.51 8.61 -26.55
N GLY A 406 -4.93 8.79 -25.37
CA GLY A 406 -5.68 8.90 -24.11
C GLY A 406 -6.49 10.19 -24.00
N ILE A 407 -5.98 11.31 -24.51
CA ILE A 407 -6.68 12.60 -24.60
C ILE A 407 -7.85 12.50 -25.57
N GLU A 408 -7.65 11.92 -26.75
CA GLU A 408 -8.71 11.70 -27.74
C GLU A 408 -9.85 10.87 -27.16
N ALA A 409 -9.53 9.77 -26.46
CA ALA A 409 -10.53 8.95 -25.78
C ALA A 409 -11.28 9.72 -24.67
N THR A 410 -10.62 10.69 -24.02
CA THR A 410 -11.28 11.55 -23.04
C THR A 410 -12.23 12.54 -23.73
N ILE A 411 -11.80 13.14 -24.84
CA ILE A 411 -12.61 14.09 -25.62
C ILE A 411 -13.85 13.40 -26.22
N ALA A 412 -13.72 12.14 -26.63
CA ALA A 412 -14.82 11.32 -27.14
C ALA A 412 -15.95 11.11 -26.11
N GLY A 413 -15.66 11.30 -24.82
CA GLY A 413 -16.63 11.14 -23.74
C GLY A 413 -16.64 9.73 -23.13
N PRO A 414 -17.05 9.60 -21.85
CA PRO A 414 -17.10 8.32 -21.16
C PRO A 414 -18.09 7.33 -21.81
N GLU A 415 -19.13 7.79 -22.48
CA GLU A 415 -20.12 6.96 -23.18
C GLU A 415 -19.52 6.05 -24.25
N GLU A 416 -18.38 6.42 -24.84
CA GLU A 416 -17.71 5.66 -25.89
C GLU A 416 -16.87 4.50 -25.35
N TRP A 417 -16.39 4.57 -24.11
CA TRP A 417 -15.39 3.62 -23.59
C TRP A 417 -15.60 3.17 -22.15
N MET A 418 -16.16 3.99 -21.27
CA MET A 418 -16.19 3.72 -19.83
C MET A 418 -17.08 2.50 -19.54
N GLY A 419 -16.48 1.45 -19.00
CA GLY A 419 -17.14 0.16 -18.73
C GLY A 419 -17.30 -0.74 -19.95
N THR A 420 -17.41 -0.19 -21.16
CA THR A 420 -17.46 -0.98 -22.41
C THR A 420 -16.07 -1.48 -22.80
N ASP A 421 -15.03 -0.71 -22.51
CA ASP A 421 -13.66 -1.00 -22.88
C ASP A 421 -12.95 -2.01 -21.98
N LEU A 422 -13.52 -2.39 -20.84
CA LEU A 422 -12.85 -3.26 -19.88
C LEU A 422 -12.28 -4.54 -20.52
N PRO A 423 -12.97 -5.26 -21.43
CA PRO A 423 -12.41 -6.46 -22.04
C PRO A 423 -11.32 -6.19 -23.10
N HIS A 424 -11.16 -4.94 -23.56
CA HIS A 424 -10.28 -4.59 -24.68
C HIS A 424 -9.33 -3.42 -24.44
N ALA A 425 -9.37 -2.71 -23.32
CA ALA A 425 -8.54 -1.54 -23.02
C ALA A 425 -7.04 -1.80 -23.19
N ARG A 426 -6.57 -2.99 -22.77
CA ARG A 426 -5.18 -3.43 -22.99
C ARG A 426 -4.87 -3.64 -24.46
N ARG A 427 -5.79 -4.27 -25.22
CA ARG A 427 -5.62 -4.54 -26.64
C ARG A 427 -5.54 -3.24 -27.42
N ASP A 428 -6.49 -2.34 -27.20
CA ASP A 428 -6.53 -1.05 -27.88
C ASP A 428 -5.26 -0.25 -27.61
N SER A 429 -4.75 -0.29 -26.37
CA SER A 429 -3.49 0.38 -26.02
C SER A 429 -2.27 -0.30 -26.65
N ALA A 430 -2.31 -1.62 -26.84
CA ALA A 430 -1.26 -2.37 -27.52
C ALA A 430 -1.26 -2.12 -29.04
N GLU A 431 -2.42 -1.91 -29.65
CA GLU A 431 -2.55 -1.56 -31.07
C GLU A 431 -1.88 -0.22 -31.39
N VAL A 432 -2.09 0.81 -30.57
CA VAL A 432 -1.37 2.11 -30.69
C VAL A 432 0.14 1.90 -30.63
N LEU A 433 0.59 1.09 -29.68
CA LEU A 433 2.01 0.81 -29.47
C LEU A 433 2.63 0.03 -30.64
N GLU A 434 1.92 -0.96 -31.19
CA GLU A 434 2.37 -1.75 -32.34
C GLU A 434 2.38 -0.92 -33.62
N GLN A 435 1.34 -0.11 -33.85
CA GLN A 435 1.29 0.82 -34.97
C GLN A 435 2.49 1.78 -34.92
N TRP A 436 2.71 2.44 -33.78
CA TRP A 436 3.84 3.36 -33.60
C TRP A 436 5.18 2.67 -33.89
N ARG A 437 5.39 1.45 -33.37
CA ARG A 437 6.62 0.67 -33.63
C ARG A 437 6.80 0.31 -35.09
N SER A 438 5.72 -0.02 -35.80
CA SER A 438 5.76 -0.34 -37.22
C SER A 438 6.18 0.85 -38.07
N GLU A 439 5.72 2.06 -37.71
CA GLU A 439 6.02 3.31 -38.40
C GLU A 439 7.42 3.85 -38.05
N HIS A 440 7.92 3.54 -36.85
CA HIS A 440 9.16 4.10 -36.29
C HIS A 440 10.28 3.07 -36.09
N GLN A 441 10.41 2.10 -37.00
CA GLN A 441 11.52 1.14 -36.96
C GLN A 441 12.87 1.85 -37.18
N ALA A 442 13.62 2.04 -36.10
CA ALA A 442 14.98 2.54 -36.17
C ALA A 442 15.98 1.37 -36.23
N PRO A 443 17.06 1.47 -37.03
CA PRO A 443 18.13 0.48 -36.98
C PRO A 443 18.74 0.45 -35.57
N LEU A 444 18.84 -0.75 -35.00
CA LEU A 444 19.51 -0.99 -33.72
C LEU A 444 20.95 -0.49 -33.82
N ARG A 445 21.25 0.62 -33.13
CA ARG A 445 22.62 1.08 -32.92
C ARG A 445 23.14 0.42 -31.66
N THR A 446 24.31 -0.21 -31.75
CA THR A 446 24.93 -0.91 -30.61
C THR A 446 26.03 -0.10 -29.94
N ALA A 447 26.46 1.02 -30.53
CA ALA A 447 27.52 1.86 -29.98
C ALA A 447 26.94 3.16 -29.39
N ALA A 448 27.03 3.28 -28.07
CA ALA A 448 26.78 4.54 -27.38
C ALA A 448 27.92 5.52 -27.62
N THR A 449 27.59 6.80 -27.73
CA THR A 449 28.59 7.89 -27.75
C THR A 449 28.81 8.47 -26.35
N HIS A 450 27.84 8.28 -25.46
CA HIS A 450 27.86 8.75 -24.08
C HIS A 450 27.21 7.69 -23.21
N GLU A 451 27.85 7.37 -22.09
CA GLU A 451 27.34 6.45 -21.06
C GLU A 451 26.73 7.20 -19.87
N ALA A 452 26.67 8.53 -19.96
CA ALA A 452 26.11 9.39 -18.95
C ALA A 452 25.21 10.47 -19.58
N PRO A 453 24.20 10.98 -18.84
CA PRO A 453 23.36 12.06 -19.29
C PRO A 453 24.16 13.30 -19.67
N LEU A 454 23.75 13.99 -20.73
CA LEU A 454 24.36 15.26 -21.09
C LEU A 454 24.23 16.31 -19.96
N PRO A 455 25.15 17.28 -19.86
CA PRO A 455 24.97 18.44 -18.98
C PRO A 455 23.64 19.15 -19.28
N LEU A 456 22.90 19.57 -18.24
CA LEU A 456 21.51 20.01 -18.38
C LEU A 456 21.33 21.13 -19.42
N ALA A 457 22.22 22.13 -19.42
CA ALA A 457 22.16 23.23 -20.37
C ALA A 457 22.34 22.77 -21.82
N MET A 458 23.29 21.86 -22.07
CA MET A 458 23.50 21.26 -23.38
C MET A 458 22.31 20.39 -23.79
N ALA A 459 21.81 19.56 -22.87
CA ALA A 459 20.67 18.68 -23.07
C ALA A 459 19.43 19.48 -23.50
N LEU A 460 19.09 20.55 -22.77
CA LEU A 460 17.96 21.42 -23.07
C LEU A 460 18.12 22.15 -24.41
N THR A 461 19.32 22.69 -24.68
CA THR A 461 19.61 23.37 -25.94
C THR A 461 19.41 22.43 -27.12
N ARG A 462 19.92 21.20 -27.02
CA ARG A 462 19.77 20.18 -28.06
C ARG A 462 18.32 19.74 -28.22
N ALA A 463 17.63 19.41 -27.12
CA ALA A 463 16.23 18.99 -27.16
C ALA A 463 15.35 20.06 -27.84
N THR A 464 15.56 21.33 -27.51
CA THR A 464 14.84 22.46 -28.11
C THR A 464 15.20 22.64 -29.58
N ALA A 465 16.48 22.59 -29.93
CA ALA A 465 16.94 22.74 -31.31
C ALA A 465 16.36 21.64 -32.22
N ARG A 466 16.22 20.41 -31.73
CA ARG A 466 15.63 19.29 -32.48
C ARG A 466 14.15 19.49 -32.80
N MET A 467 13.43 20.37 -32.11
CA MET A 467 12.03 20.66 -32.43
C MET A 467 11.87 21.54 -33.68
N ILE A 468 12.94 22.20 -34.13
CA ILE A 468 12.91 23.15 -35.24
C ILE A 468 13.87 22.79 -36.38
N LEU A 469 14.88 21.96 -36.10
CA LEU A 469 15.85 21.51 -37.07
C LEU A 469 15.34 20.27 -37.82
N PRO A 470 15.70 20.10 -39.10
CA PRO A 470 15.34 18.90 -39.85
C PRO A 470 16.02 17.65 -39.29
N ASP A 471 15.41 16.49 -39.54
CA ASP A 471 15.96 15.21 -39.14
C ASP A 471 17.35 14.99 -39.74
N ALA A 472 18.26 14.51 -38.90
CA ALA A 472 19.64 14.21 -39.25
C ALA A 472 20.05 12.87 -38.61
N PRO A 473 21.05 12.18 -39.18
CA PRO A 473 21.57 10.96 -38.57
C PRO A 473 22.00 11.17 -37.12
N SER A 474 21.72 10.20 -36.24
CA SER A 474 22.03 10.28 -34.82
C SER A 474 23.52 10.54 -34.58
N ARG A 475 23.84 11.64 -33.89
CA ARG A 475 25.20 12.01 -33.47
C ARG A 475 25.44 11.73 -32.00
N ILE A 476 24.42 11.92 -31.17
CA ILE A 476 24.45 11.63 -29.74
C ILE A 476 23.59 10.41 -29.47
N VAL A 477 24.24 9.29 -29.21
CA VAL A 477 23.62 8.05 -28.71
C VAL A 477 23.92 7.94 -27.22
N LEU A 478 22.89 7.98 -26.39
CA LEU A 478 23.00 7.85 -24.93
C LEU A 478 22.72 6.40 -24.54
N ALA A 479 23.60 5.76 -23.77
CA ALA A 479 23.27 4.53 -23.05
C ALA A 479 22.73 4.89 -21.66
N VAL A 480 21.61 4.30 -21.28
CA VAL A 480 20.98 4.48 -19.97
C VAL A 480 20.51 3.13 -19.46
N HIS A 481 20.86 2.79 -18.22
CA HIS A 481 20.38 1.57 -17.59
C HIS A 481 18.86 1.63 -17.39
N ALA A 482 18.15 0.51 -17.60
CA ALA A 482 16.69 0.42 -17.56
C ALA A 482 16.06 0.98 -16.27
N ASP A 483 16.76 0.85 -15.14
CA ASP A 483 16.29 1.35 -13.84
C ASP A 483 16.60 2.82 -13.58
N GLU A 484 17.47 3.43 -14.39
CA GLU A 484 17.85 4.85 -14.31
C GLU A 484 17.14 5.71 -15.35
N VAL A 485 16.30 5.12 -16.20
CA VAL A 485 15.65 5.89 -17.25
C VAL A 485 14.61 6.84 -16.65
N HIS A 486 14.78 8.13 -16.93
CA HIS A 486 13.83 9.19 -16.65
C HIS A 486 14.07 10.36 -17.60
N TRP A 487 13.16 11.35 -17.61
CA TRP A 487 13.18 12.45 -18.59
C TRP A 487 14.52 13.21 -18.71
N ARG A 488 15.34 13.20 -17.65
CA ARG A 488 16.60 13.93 -17.59
C ARG A 488 17.79 13.09 -18.04
N THR A 489 17.72 11.77 -17.93
CA THR A 489 18.78 10.85 -18.40
C THR A 489 18.77 10.68 -19.91
N THR A 490 17.63 10.89 -20.55
CA THR A 490 17.43 10.78 -22.01
C THR A 490 17.50 12.12 -22.76
N LEU A 491 17.38 13.25 -22.04
CA LEU A 491 17.25 14.58 -22.62
C LEU A 491 18.40 14.95 -23.58
N GLY A 492 18.05 15.36 -24.80
CA GLY A 492 19.01 15.86 -25.80
C GLY A 492 19.79 14.77 -26.55
N GLY A 493 19.58 13.50 -26.25
CA GLY A 493 20.08 12.36 -27.03
C GLY A 493 19.31 12.19 -28.34
N ASP A 494 19.99 11.92 -29.44
CA ASP A 494 19.38 11.62 -30.74
C ASP A 494 18.78 10.22 -30.77
N THR A 495 19.48 9.29 -30.13
CA THR A 495 19.06 7.90 -29.87
C THR A 495 19.36 7.56 -28.42
N VAL A 496 18.47 6.82 -27.78
CA VAL A 496 18.66 6.30 -26.43
C VAL A 496 18.68 4.78 -26.50
N LEU A 497 19.76 4.19 -26.02
CA LEU A 497 19.89 2.76 -25.80
C LEU A 497 19.54 2.50 -24.35
N ILE A 498 18.42 1.79 -24.14
CA ILE A 498 18.03 1.31 -22.83
C ILE A 498 18.67 -0.06 -22.68
N VAL A 499 19.61 -0.18 -21.76
CA VAL A 499 20.35 -1.42 -21.49
C VAL A 499 19.85 -2.02 -20.17
N ASP A 500 19.79 -3.35 -20.10
CA ASP A 500 19.58 -4.05 -18.84
C ASP A 500 20.88 -4.73 -18.39
N ASP A 501 20.82 -5.52 -17.31
CA ASP A 501 21.98 -6.25 -16.79
C ASP A 501 22.53 -7.29 -17.80
N GLU A 502 21.74 -7.68 -18.80
CA GLU A 502 22.11 -8.64 -19.86
C GLU A 502 22.76 -7.96 -21.08
N GLY A 503 22.75 -6.63 -21.16
CA GLY A 503 23.36 -5.81 -22.21
C GLY A 503 22.34 -5.24 -23.18
#